data_AF-A0A3C2ATS0-F1
#
_entry.id   AF-A0A3C2ATS0-F1
#
_cell.length_a   1.000
_cell.length_b   1.000
_cell.length_c   1.000
_cell.angle_alpha   90.00
_cell.angle_beta   90.00
_cell.angle_gamma   90.00
#
_symmetry.space_group_name_H-M   'P 1'
#
loop_
_entity.id
_entity.type
_entity.pdbx_description
1 polymer ?
#
loop_
_entity_poly.entity_id
_entity_poly.type
_entity_poly.pdbx_seq_one_letter_code
_entity_poly.pdbx_strand_id
1 'polypeptide(L)'
;MTYVGNPLAYKYRDKVATGAEFVALLPGSRKQEIKRHLPVFYDFARLHPAIKFKVIRPAITKKFWPTIKVPENVEIYTGTIEEGLNEAIFAATCSGTASLEVALLKVPQVVVYKANSISLRVAKLFVKVKYFSLPNLILNRPAIIELLQDEVTPKRISTLCIESIKAASTVPYYEELVSALDDYSPGDRTAEELIDLVSSHQ
;
A
#
# COMPACT_ATOMS: atom_id res chain seq x y z
N MET A 1 1.59 -14.92 -30.94
CA MET A 1 1.10 -13.56 -30.67
C MET A 1 1.44 -13.24 -29.22
N THR A 2 2.44 -12.39 -29.03
CA THR A 2 3.05 -12.08 -27.73
C THR A 2 2.04 -11.28 -26.92
N TYR A 3 1.62 -11.78 -25.77
CA TYR A 3 0.79 -11.03 -24.83
C TYR A 3 1.54 -9.75 -24.41
N VAL A 4 0.94 -8.59 -24.61
CA VAL A 4 1.49 -7.28 -24.20
C VAL A 4 0.59 -6.72 -23.09
N GLY A 5 0.46 -7.45 -21.99
CA GLY A 5 -0.21 -6.92 -20.80
C GLY A 5 0.74 -6.15 -19.89
N ASN A 6 0.19 -5.56 -18.83
CA ASN A 6 0.96 -4.77 -17.87
C ASN A 6 2.07 -5.61 -17.21
N PRO A 7 3.35 -5.18 -17.22
CA PRO A 7 4.46 -5.94 -16.65
C PRO A 7 4.29 -6.30 -15.17
N LEU A 8 3.62 -5.44 -14.38
CA LEU A 8 3.32 -5.72 -12.98
C LEU A 8 2.21 -6.76 -12.84
N ALA A 9 1.13 -6.67 -13.61
CA ALA A 9 0.06 -7.69 -13.58
C ALA A 9 0.60 -9.07 -13.95
N TYR A 10 1.44 -9.14 -15.00
CA TYR A 10 2.08 -10.37 -15.44
C TYR A 10 2.97 -10.99 -14.33
N LYS A 11 3.75 -10.17 -13.63
CA LYS A 11 4.63 -10.62 -12.53
C LYS A 11 3.89 -11.33 -11.39
N TYR A 12 2.62 -10.96 -11.13
CA TYR A 12 1.85 -11.42 -9.98
C TYR A 12 0.70 -12.38 -10.33
N ARG A 13 0.46 -12.69 -11.61
CA ARG A 13 -0.68 -13.47 -12.09
C ARG A 13 -0.98 -14.76 -11.32
N ASP A 14 0.06 -15.52 -10.97
CA ASP A 14 -0.05 -16.82 -10.31
C ASP A 14 0.37 -16.79 -8.83
N LYS A 15 0.47 -15.59 -8.24
CA LYS A 15 0.95 -15.39 -6.86
C LYS A 15 -0.20 -15.00 -5.95
N VAL A 16 -0.29 -15.69 -4.83
CA VAL A 16 -1.29 -15.42 -3.78
C VAL A 16 -0.58 -15.54 -2.45
N ALA A 17 -0.73 -14.54 -1.59
CA ALA A 17 -0.25 -14.65 -0.21
C ALA A 17 -1.04 -15.74 0.52
N THR A 18 -0.36 -16.55 1.33
CA THR A 18 -0.98 -17.61 2.13
C THR A 18 -1.89 -17.05 3.23
N GLY A 19 -1.65 -15.80 3.66
CA GLY A 19 -2.52 -15.08 4.59
C GLY A 19 -2.62 -15.74 5.96
N ALA A 20 -1.49 -16.06 6.61
CA ALA A 20 -1.50 -16.87 7.83
C ALA A 20 -0.71 -16.32 9.03
N GLU A 21 0.19 -15.35 8.87
CA GLU A 21 1.19 -15.10 9.93
C GLU A 21 1.24 -13.67 10.48
N PHE A 22 1.16 -12.63 9.65
CA PHE A 22 1.44 -11.26 10.12
C PHE A 22 0.66 -10.18 9.37
N VAL A 23 0.58 -9.00 9.99
CA VAL A 23 0.12 -7.77 9.35
C VAL A 23 1.32 -7.02 8.74
N ALA A 24 1.25 -6.70 7.46
CA ALA A 24 2.30 -5.99 6.74
C ALA A 24 2.17 -4.47 6.89
N LEU A 25 3.32 -3.81 7.08
CA LEU A 25 3.43 -2.36 7.23
C LEU A 25 4.38 -1.83 6.14
N LEU A 26 3.85 -1.10 5.17
CA LEU A 26 4.61 -0.55 4.03
C LEU A 26 4.62 0.99 4.12
N PRO A 27 5.60 1.59 4.83
CA PRO A 27 5.58 3.02 5.12
C PRO A 27 5.93 3.91 3.92
N GLY A 28 6.35 3.31 2.80
CA GLY A 28 6.79 4.01 1.60
C GLY A 28 8.29 3.92 1.37
N SER A 29 8.73 4.50 0.26
CA SER A 29 10.14 4.48 -0.18
C SER A 29 10.82 5.83 0.02
N ARG A 30 10.06 6.91 0.28
CA ARG A 30 10.63 8.25 0.50
C ARG A 30 10.87 8.49 1.99
N LYS A 31 11.99 9.17 2.31
CA LYS A 31 12.39 9.53 3.69
C LYS A 31 11.26 10.18 4.48
N GLN A 32 10.51 11.05 3.82
CA GLN A 32 9.48 11.84 4.46
C GLN A 32 8.17 11.06 4.71
N GLU A 33 7.80 10.14 3.81
CA GLU A 33 6.70 9.20 4.03
C GLU A 33 7.02 8.30 5.22
N ILE A 34 8.23 7.72 5.22
CA ILE A 34 8.71 6.83 6.27
C ILE A 34 8.67 7.53 7.64
N LYS A 35 9.16 8.78 7.71
CA LYS A 35 9.15 9.57 8.97
C LYS A 35 7.73 9.80 9.52
N ARG A 36 6.69 9.84 8.68
CA ARG A 36 5.31 10.11 9.10
C ARG A 36 4.48 8.85 9.32
N HIS A 37 4.67 7.83 8.50
CA HIS A 37 3.89 6.60 8.57
C HIS A 37 4.40 5.65 9.66
N LEU A 38 5.71 5.50 9.84
CA LEU A 38 6.27 4.57 10.82
C LEU A 38 5.78 4.80 12.25
N PRO A 39 5.73 6.04 12.79
CA PRO A 39 5.21 6.25 14.15
C PRO A 39 3.79 5.71 14.32
N VAL A 40 2.89 6.02 13.37
CA VAL A 40 1.49 5.58 13.39
C VAL A 40 1.39 4.06 13.26
N PHE A 41 2.21 3.46 12.40
CA PHE A 41 2.26 2.01 12.22
C PHE A 41 2.78 1.28 13.46
N TYR A 42 3.77 1.84 14.16
CA TYR A 42 4.26 1.28 15.41
C TYR A 42 3.26 1.44 16.54
N ASP A 43 2.56 2.57 16.62
CA ASP A 43 1.46 2.74 17.57
C ASP A 43 0.33 1.76 17.28
N PHE A 44 0.01 1.52 16.01
CA PHE A 44 -0.95 0.48 15.61
C PHE A 44 -0.50 -0.90 16.07
N ALA A 45 0.76 -1.28 15.84
CA ALA A 45 1.29 -2.56 16.29
C ALA A 45 1.26 -2.73 17.81
N ARG A 46 1.53 -1.65 18.57
CA ARG A 46 1.45 -1.66 20.05
C ARG A 46 0.05 -1.87 20.60
N LEU A 47 -1.01 -1.54 19.83
CA LEU A 47 -2.39 -1.86 20.23
C LEU A 47 -2.67 -3.37 20.21
N HIS A 48 -1.84 -4.16 19.51
CA HIS A 48 -2.05 -5.59 19.27
C HIS A 48 -0.80 -6.42 19.58
N PRO A 49 -0.37 -6.50 20.86
CA PRO A 49 0.86 -7.20 21.23
C PRO A 49 0.85 -8.70 20.88
N ALA A 50 -0.33 -9.31 20.72
CA ALA A 50 -0.48 -10.71 20.33
C ALA A 50 -0.39 -10.96 18.81
N ILE A 51 -0.44 -9.91 17.98
CA ILE A 51 -0.35 -10.02 16.52
C ILE A 51 1.09 -9.74 16.09
N LYS A 52 1.61 -10.55 15.17
CA LYS A 52 2.91 -10.31 14.53
C LYS A 52 2.75 -9.26 13.43
N PHE A 53 3.71 -8.34 13.36
CA PHE A 53 3.78 -7.32 12.33
C PHE A 53 5.11 -7.42 11.58
N LYS A 54 5.08 -7.13 10.28
CA LYS A 54 6.29 -7.08 9.45
C LYS A 54 6.34 -5.75 8.70
N VAL A 55 7.35 -4.94 8.99
CA VAL A 55 7.66 -3.76 8.18
C VAL A 55 8.44 -4.20 6.97
N ILE A 56 7.90 -3.92 5.79
CA ILE A 56 8.57 -4.19 4.52
C ILE A 56 9.36 -2.93 4.15
N ARG A 57 10.68 -2.99 4.34
CA ARG A 57 11.60 -1.89 4.10
C ARG A 57 12.26 -2.02 2.72
N PRO A 58 12.04 -1.08 1.79
CA PRO A 58 12.77 -1.07 0.53
C PRO A 58 14.28 -0.87 0.76
N ALA A 59 15.13 -1.64 0.09
CA ALA A 59 16.58 -1.64 0.33
C ALA A 59 17.23 -0.23 0.23
N ILE A 60 16.76 0.61 -0.71
CA ILE A 60 17.22 1.98 -0.93
C ILE A 60 17.06 2.90 0.29
N THR A 61 16.15 2.55 1.21
CA THR A 61 15.81 3.36 2.38
C THR A 61 16.72 3.12 3.58
N LYS A 62 17.55 2.06 3.56
CA LYS A 62 18.42 1.67 4.68
C LYS A 62 19.30 2.83 5.18
N LYS A 63 19.78 3.68 4.26
CA LYS A 63 20.65 4.83 4.55
C LYS A 63 19.98 5.99 5.30
N PHE A 64 18.65 6.07 5.30
CA PHE A 64 17.89 7.15 5.94
C PHE A 64 16.75 6.64 6.83
N TRP A 65 16.75 5.34 7.14
CA TRP A 65 15.76 4.73 8.01
C TRP A 65 15.83 5.37 9.40
N PRO A 66 14.71 5.82 9.98
CA PRO A 66 14.74 6.59 11.21
C PRO A 66 15.05 5.69 12.42
N THR A 67 15.78 6.24 13.39
CA THR A 67 16.02 5.60 14.69
C THR A 67 14.79 5.80 15.58
N ILE A 68 13.83 4.89 15.48
CA ILE A 68 12.61 4.85 16.30
C ILE A 68 12.56 3.48 16.97
N LYS A 69 12.20 3.44 18.27
CA LYS A 69 12.04 2.17 19.01
C LYS A 69 10.98 1.30 18.33
N VAL A 70 11.43 0.19 17.76
CA VAL A 70 10.60 -0.83 17.13
C VAL A 70 9.82 -1.56 18.24
N PRO A 71 8.49 -1.74 18.09
CA PRO A 71 7.71 -2.59 19.00
C PRO A 71 8.20 -4.05 19.00
N GLU A 72 8.04 -4.76 20.11
CA GLU A 72 8.54 -6.13 20.28
C GLU A 72 7.88 -7.13 19.32
N ASN A 73 6.64 -6.86 18.91
CA ASN A 73 5.88 -7.67 17.96
C ASN A 73 6.08 -7.26 16.49
N VAL A 74 7.07 -6.41 16.20
CA VAL A 74 7.36 -5.91 14.84
C VAL A 74 8.73 -6.38 14.38
N GLU A 75 8.76 -7.11 13.27
CA GLU A 75 9.97 -7.44 12.53
C GLU A 75 10.20 -6.43 11.38
N ILE A 76 11.46 -6.05 11.12
CA ILE A 76 11.80 -5.25 9.92
C ILE A 76 12.45 -6.17 8.89
N TYR A 77 11.72 -6.46 7.82
CA TYR A 77 12.20 -7.20 6.67
C TYR A 77 12.74 -6.23 5.60
N THR A 78 13.89 -6.56 4.99
CA THR A 78 14.48 -5.76 3.90
C THR A 78 14.65 -6.61 2.66
N GLY A 79 13.87 -6.31 1.62
CA GLY A 79 13.85 -7.09 0.39
C GLY A 79 12.73 -6.63 -0.53
N THR A 80 12.19 -7.54 -1.32
CA THR A 80 11.12 -7.23 -2.28
C THR A 80 9.75 -7.19 -1.58
N ILE A 81 8.80 -6.42 -2.15
CA ILE A 81 7.42 -6.40 -1.66
C ILE A 81 6.77 -7.78 -1.79
N GLU A 82 7.04 -8.46 -2.90
CA GLU A 82 6.58 -9.82 -3.16
C GLU A 82 6.95 -10.81 -2.04
N GLU A 83 8.23 -10.96 -1.75
CA GLU A 83 8.71 -11.87 -0.70
C GLU A 83 8.23 -11.43 0.68
N GLY A 84 8.20 -10.12 0.93
CA GLY A 84 7.77 -9.55 2.20
C GLY A 84 6.28 -9.73 2.50
N LEU A 85 5.44 -9.95 1.48
CA LEU A 85 3.98 -10.08 1.61
C LEU A 85 3.46 -11.51 1.58
N ASN A 86 4.31 -12.51 1.31
CA ASN A 86 3.88 -13.88 1.03
C ASN A 86 2.95 -14.50 2.09
N GLU A 87 3.06 -14.11 3.37
CA GLU A 87 2.23 -14.65 4.46
C GLU A 87 1.40 -13.55 5.16
N ALA A 88 1.25 -12.38 4.51
CA ALA A 88 0.53 -11.25 5.07
C ALA A 88 -0.99 -11.48 5.06
N ILE A 89 -1.64 -11.30 6.23
CA ILE A 89 -3.11 -11.36 6.36
C ILE A 89 -3.80 -10.05 5.99
N PHE A 90 -3.06 -8.95 6.12
CA PHE A 90 -3.54 -7.59 5.90
C PHE A 90 -2.34 -6.68 5.68
N ALA A 91 -2.51 -5.58 4.94
CA ALA A 91 -1.47 -4.58 4.74
C ALA A 91 -1.95 -3.15 5.02
N ALA A 92 -1.19 -2.40 5.81
CA ALA A 92 -1.27 -0.94 5.84
C ALA A 92 -0.15 -0.37 4.95
N THR A 93 -0.52 0.29 3.85
CA THR A 93 0.44 0.66 2.80
C THR A 93 0.33 2.12 2.37
N CYS A 94 1.41 2.67 1.83
CA CYS A 94 1.42 4.02 1.28
C CYS A 94 0.71 4.10 -0.09
N SER A 95 0.28 5.31 -0.43
CA SER A 95 -0.23 5.72 -1.74
C SER A 95 0.84 5.65 -2.85
N GLY A 96 1.06 4.47 -3.44
CA GLY A 96 2.04 4.28 -4.53
C GLY A 96 2.01 2.88 -5.14
N THR A 97 3.06 2.50 -5.88
CA THR A 97 3.18 1.18 -6.52
C THR A 97 3.00 0.03 -5.52
N ALA A 98 3.45 0.22 -4.28
CA ALA A 98 3.22 -0.72 -3.19
C ALA A 98 1.74 -1.09 -3.00
N SER A 99 0.81 -0.13 -3.13
CA SER A 99 -0.63 -0.41 -3.02
C SER A 99 -1.15 -1.31 -4.16
N LEU A 100 -0.60 -1.14 -5.36
CA LEU A 100 -0.93 -1.98 -6.51
C LEU A 100 -0.36 -3.39 -6.34
N GLU A 101 0.90 -3.52 -5.92
CA GLU A 101 1.54 -4.82 -5.69
C GLU A 101 0.82 -5.62 -4.59
N VAL A 102 0.42 -4.95 -3.50
CA VAL A 102 -0.40 -5.56 -2.43
C VAL A 102 -1.74 -6.06 -2.97
N ALA A 103 -2.40 -5.27 -3.83
CA ALA A 103 -3.67 -5.65 -4.45
C ALA A 103 -3.51 -6.86 -5.39
N LEU A 104 -2.42 -6.88 -6.18
CA LEU A 104 -2.11 -7.97 -7.11
C LEU A 104 -1.72 -9.27 -6.39
N LEU A 105 -1.21 -9.19 -5.16
CA LEU A 105 -0.97 -10.35 -4.29
C LEU A 105 -2.22 -10.83 -3.54
N LYS A 106 -3.38 -10.22 -3.82
CA LYS A 106 -4.67 -10.50 -3.18
C LYS A 106 -4.64 -10.33 -1.66
N VAL A 107 -3.77 -9.45 -1.15
CA VAL A 107 -3.70 -9.10 0.27
C VAL A 107 -4.69 -7.97 0.55
N PRO A 108 -5.65 -8.14 1.48
CA PRO A 108 -6.53 -7.07 1.92
C PRO A 108 -5.71 -5.90 2.49
N GLN A 109 -6.12 -4.67 2.20
CA GLN A 109 -5.30 -3.51 2.55
C GLN A 109 -6.08 -2.26 2.91
N VAL A 110 -5.39 -1.37 3.61
CA VAL A 110 -5.74 0.06 3.73
C VAL A 110 -4.60 0.90 3.18
N VAL A 111 -4.93 1.89 2.36
CA VAL A 111 -3.96 2.84 1.83
C VAL A 111 -3.98 4.10 2.68
N VAL A 112 -2.81 4.52 3.14
CA VAL A 112 -2.65 5.72 3.97
C VAL A 112 -1.81 6.77 3.27
N TYR A 113 -2.15 8.03 3.51
CA TYR A 113 -1.33 9.16 3.07
C TYR A 113 -1.30 10.28 4.12
N LYS A 114 -0.09 10.58 4.64
CA LYS A 114 0.17 11.78 5.44
C LYS A 114 1.16 12.70 4.72
N ALA A 115 0.76 13.93 4.44
CA ALA A 115 1.61 14.98 3.85
C ALA A 115 2.32 15.78 4.96
N ASN A 116 3.20 16.71 4.57
CA ASN A 116 3.59 17.80 5.48
C ASN A 116 2.41 18.76 5.57
N SER A 117 2.51 19.76 6.45
CA SER A 117 1.67 20.97 6.44
C SER A 117 1.17 21.24 5.02
N ILE A 118 -0.15 21.14 4.81
CA ILE A 118 -0.78 21.04 3.49
C ILE A 118 -0.22 22.13 2.58
N SER A 119 0.68 21.76 1.67
CA SER A 119 1.18 22.72 0.70
C SER A 119 0.06 22.98 -0.31
N LEU A 120 -0.03 24.20 -0.84
CA LEU A 120 -1.03 24.56 -1.85
C LEU A 120 -1.01 23.60 -3.05
N ARG A 121 0.15 23.01 -3.36
CA ARG A 121 0.31 22.03 -4.44
C ARG A 121 -0.38 20.70 -4.12
N VAL A 122 -0.20 20.19 -2.89
CA VAL A 122 -0.85 18.95 -2.42
C VAL A 122 -2.36 19.13 -2.31
N ALA A 123 -2.82 20.28 -1.78
CA ALA A 123 -4.25 20.59 -1.73
C ALA A 123 -4.88 20.60 -3.13
N LYS A 124 -4.25 21.27 -4.11
CA LYS A 124 -4.73 21.33 -5.49
C LYS A 124 -4.76 19.95 -6.16
N LEU A 125 -3.84 19.05 -5.81
CA LEU A 125 -3.83 17.69 -6.33
C LEU A 125 -5.07 16.93 -5.84
N PHE A 126 -5.34 16.92 -4.54
CA PHE A 126 -6.51 16.23 -3.97
C PHE A 126 -7.85 16.82 -4.41
N VAL A 127 -7.90 18.09 -4.76
CA VAL A 127 -9.10 18.68 -5.40
C VAL A 127 -9.32 18.11 -6.81
N LYS A 128 -8.25 17.71 -7.52
CA LYS A 128 -8.30 17.21 -8.89
C LYS A 128 -8.45 15.69 -8.99
N VAL A 129 -7.93 14.93 -8.02
CA VAL A 129 -7.96 13.46 -8.05
C VAL A 129 -9.01 12.93 -7.08
N LYS A 130 -9.89 12.06 -7.57
CA LYS A 130 -10.98 11.45 -6.78
C LYS A 130 -10.47 10.39 -5.80
N TYR A 131 -9.33 9.78 -6.14
CA TYR A 131 -8.65 8.72 -5.39
C TYR A 131 -7.15 8.97 -5.40
N PHE A 132 -6.42 8.43 -4.42
CA PHE A 132 -4.96 8.54 -4.38
C PHE A 132 -4.22 7.21 -4.43
N SER A 133 -4.90 6.09 -4.20
CA SER A 133 -4.30 4.77 -4.44
C SER A 133 -4.36 4.38 -5.92
N LEU A 134 -3.34 3.67 -6.38
CA LEU A 134 -3.33 3.17 -7.77
C LEU A 134 -4.51 2.24 -8.06
N PRO A 135 -4.89 1.27 -7.21
CA PRO A 135 -6.04 0.42 -7.49
C PRO A 135 -7.35 1.20 -7.66
N ASN A 136 -7.64 2.18 -6.80
CA ASN A 136 -8.86 2.97 -6.93
C ASN A 136 -8.83 3.93 -8.12
N LEU A 137 -7.64 4.46 -8.49
CA LEU A 137 -7.47 5.27 -9.70
C LEU A 137 -7.72 4.43 -10.97
N ILE A 138 -7.14 3.24 -11.05
CA ILE A 138 -7.30 2.32 -12.19
C ILE A 138 -8.76 1.90 -12.34
N LEU A 139 -9.41 1.54 -11.23
CA LEU A 139 -10.81 1.11 -11.21
C LEU A 139 -11.81 2.28 -11.26
N ASN A 140 -11.35 3.52 -11.08
CA ASN A 140 -12.15 4.73 -10.96
C ASN A 140 -13.32 4.62 -9.95
N ARG A 141 -13.13 3.86 -8.87
CA ARG A 141 -14.12 3.65 -7.80
C ARG A 141 -13.42 3.35 -6.46
N PRO A 142 -14.09 3.51 -5.30
CA PRO A 142 -13.48 3.24 -4.00
C PRO A 142 -13.48 1.72 -3.72
N ALA A 143 -12.61 0.98 -4.41
CA ALA A 143 -12.46 -0.46 -4.23
C ALA A 143 -11.71 -0.82 -2.93
N ILE A 144 -10.80 0.07 -2.51
CA ILE A 144 -9.98 -0.04 -1.31
C ILE A 144 -10.24 1.16 -0.41
N ILE A 145 -10.20 0.96 0.90
CA ILE A 145 -10.28 2.05 1.87
C ILE A 145 -8.99 2.89 1.83
N GLU A 146 -9.17 4.19 1.68
CA GLU A 146 -8.14 5.23 1.66
C GLU A 146 -8.30 6.11 2.92
N LEU A 147 -7.22 6.28 3.69
CA LEU A 147 -7.18 7.17 4.86
C LEU A 147 -6.25 8.36 4.58
N LEU A 148 -6.77 9.57 4.72
CA LEU A 148 -6.05 10.80 4.40
C LEU A 148 -5.78 11.64 5.66
N GLN A 149 -4.54 12.12 5.80
CA GLN A 149 -4.09 13.04 6.84
C GLN A 149 -4.49 12.63 8.28
N ASP A 150 -5.55 13.24 8.82
CA ASP A 150 -6.00 13.08 10.20
C ASP A 150 -6.80 11.79 10.40
N GLU A 151 -7.29 11.19 9.32
CA GLU A 151 -7.91 9.85 9.36
C GLU A 151 -6.88 8.75 9.61
N VAL A 152 -5.60 9.02 9.31
CA VAL A 152 -4.48 8.10 9.50
C VAL A 152 -4.12 8.03 10.98
N THR A 153 -4.90 7.23 11.70
CA THR A 153 -4.73 6.98 13.14
C THR A 153 -4.54 5.49 13.43
N PRO A 154 -3.82 5.13 14.51
CA PRO A 154 -3.63 3.74 14.90
C PRO A 154 -4.95 2.99 15.10
N LYS A 155 -5.94 3.65 15.73
CA LYS A 155 -7.26 3.08 16.00
C LYS A 155 -8.07 2.83 14.72
N ARG A 156 -8.01 3.75 13.75
CA ARG A 156 -8.73 3.58 12.47
C ARG A 156 -8.14 2.43 11.66
N ILE A 157 -6.82 2.36 11.56
CA ILE A 157 -6.12 1.24 10.90
C ILE A 157 -6.45 -0.08 11.60
N SER A 158 -6.42 -0.10 12.94
CA SER A 158 -6.80 -1.27 13.73
C SER A 158 -8.21 -1.77 13.44
N THR A 159 -9.18 -0.85 13.34
CA THR A 159 -10.58 -1.22 13.10
C THR A 159 -10.71 -1.92 11.75
N LEU A 160 -10.16 -1.31 10.70
CA LEU A 160 -10.17 -1.86 9.34
C LEU A 160 -9.44 -3.19 9.24
N CYS A 161 -8.30 -3.33 9.92
CA CYS A 161 -7.54 -4.58 9.96
C CYS A 161 -8.37 -5.72 10.59
N ILE A 162 -8.99 -5.48 11.74
CA ILE A 162 -9.81 -6.49 12.43
C ILE A 162 -11.05 -6.86 11.62
N GLU A 163 -11.74 -5.87 11.05
CA GLU A 163 -12.90 -6.10 10.19
C GLU A 163 -12.52 -6.96 8.98
N SER A 164 -11.40 -6.64 8.33
CA SER A 164 -10.88 -7.41 7.19
C SER A 164 -10.54 -8.85 7.55
N ILE A 165 -9.88 -9.07 8.70
CA ILE A 165 -9.52 -10.42 9.18
C ILE A 165 -10.78 -11.23 9.51
N LYS A 166 -11.76 -10.63 10.21
CA LYS A 166 -13.01 -11.30 10.60
C LYS A 166 -13.86 -11.71 9.40
N ALA A 167 -13.91 -10.87 8.38
CA ALA A 167 -14.67 -11.15 7.17
C ALA A 167 -14.00 -12.24 6.29
N ALA A 168 -12.81 -12.73 6.66
CA ALA A 168 -11.97 -13.57 5.81
C ALA A 168 -11.90 -12.99 4.38
N SER A 169 -11.86 -11.66 4.30
CA SER A 169 -12.15 -10.94 3.06
C SER A 169 -11.16 -11.38 1.98
N THR A 170 -11.70 -11.95 0.90
CA THR A 170 -10.99 -11.96 -0.37
C THR A 170 -10.87 -10.53 -0.88
N VAL A 171 -9.96 -10.28 -1.82
CA VAL A 171 -9.88 -9.01 -2.53
C VAL A 171 -10.92 -9.03 -3.66
N PRO A 172 -12.15 -8.49 -3.46
CA PRO A 172 -13.28 -8.74 -4.37
C PRO A 172 -13.12 -8.03 -5.71
N TYR A 173 -12.18 -7.07 -5.78
CA TYR A 173 -11.88 -6.27 -6.95
C TYR A 173 -10.70 -6.81 -7.76
N TYR A 174 -10.10 -7.95 -7.38
CA TYR A 174 -8.88 -8.46 -8.03
C TYR A 174 -9.10 -8.71 -9.53
N GLU A 175 -10.14 -9.46 -9.90
CA GLU A 175 -10.39 -9.80 -11.32
C GLU A 175 -10.66 -8.55 -12.16
N GLU A 176 -11.43 -7.60 -11.61
CA GLU A 176 -11.68 -6.31 -12.24
C GLU A 176 -10.39 -5.49 -12.40
N LEU A 177 -9.52 -5.52 -11.40
CA LEU A 177 -8.24 -4.80 -11.43
C LEU A 177 -7.30 -5.39 -12.49
N VAL A 178 -7.20 -6.72 -12.59
CA VAL A 178 -6.40 -7.38 -13.63
C VAL A 178 -6.96 -7.10 -15.01
N SER A 179 -8.28 -7.20 -15.19
CA SER A 179 -8.93 -6.86 -16.47
C SER A 179 -8.66 -5.42 -16.87
N ALA A 180 -8.80 -4.47 -15.93
CA ALA A 180 -8.50 -3.07 -16.20
C ALA A 180 -7.02 -2.90 -16.58
N LEU A 181 -6.08 -3.55 -15.89
CA LEU A 181 -4.65 -3.47 -16.22
C LEU A 181 -4.31 -4.07 -17.60
N ASP A 182 -5.08 -5.05 -18.08
CA ASP A 182 -4.91 -5.62 -19.42
C ASP A 182 -5.44 -4.69 -20.53
N ASP A 183 -6.51 -3.94 -20.24
CA ASP A 183 -7.05 -2.92 -21.14
C ASP A 183 -6.15 -1.66 -21.20
N TYR A 184 -5.45 -1.35 -20.10
CA TYR A 184 -4.39 -0.34 -20.07
C TYR A 184 -3.12 -0.91 -20.71
N SER A 185 -3.08 -0.89 -22.05
CA SER A 185 -1.88 -1.25 -22.80
C SER A 185 -0.68 -0.42 -22.33
N PRO A 186 0.56 -0.96 -22.30
CA PRO A 186 1.76 -0.20 -21.93
C PRO A 186 2.08 1.02 -22.83
N GLY A 187 1.25 1.30 -23.84
CA GLY A 187 1.33 2.47 -24.71
C GLY A 187 0.41 3.63 -24.30
N ASP A 188 -0.53 3.42 -23.37
CA ASP A 188 -1.43 4.46 -22.89
C ASP A 188 -0.73 5.26 -21.78
N ARG A 189 -0.20 6.42 -22.18
CA ARG A 189 0.54 7.39 -21.36
C ARG A 189 -0.12 7.70 -20.02
N THR A 190 -1.41 7.46 -19.86
CA THR A 190 -2.21 7.73 -18.66
C THR A 190 -1.72 7.02 -17.39
N ALA A 191 -1.22 5.78 -17.47
CA ALA A 191 -0.75 5.07 -16.27
C ALA A 191 0.64 5.55 -15.82
N GLU A 192 1.56 5.78 -16.77
CA GLU A 192 2.86 6.41 -16.51
C GLU A 192 2.67 7.88 -16.10
N GLU A 193 1.75 8.62 -16.71
CA GLU A 193 1.41 10.00 -16.33
C GLU A 193 0.71 10.06 -14.97
N LEU A 194 -0.11 9.09 -14.56
CA LEU A 194 -0.70 9.03 -13.22
C LEU A 194 0.36 8.65 -12.18
N ILE A 195 1.21 7.66 -12.48
CA ILE A 195 2.34 7.29 -11.65
C ILE A 195 3.30 8.46 -11.54
N ASP A 196 3.59 9.20 -12.61
CA ASP A 196 4.43 10.39 -12.61
C ASP A 196 3.73 11.57 -11.96
N LEU A 197 2.42 11.78 -12.10
CA LEU A 197 1.70 12.86 -11.41
C LEU A 197 1.74 12.64 -9.89
N VAL A 198 1.65 11.38 -9.46
CA VAL A 198 1.77 10.98 -8.05
C VAL A 198 3.25 10.92 -7.62
N SER A 199 4.19 10.59 -8.51
CA SER A 199 5.61 10.36 -8.17
C SER A 199 6.54 11.56 -8.36
N SER A 200 6.28 12.43 -9.34
CA SER A 200 7.05 13.64 -9.66
C SER A 200 6.73 14.83 -8.74
N HIS A 201 5.76 14.67 -7.85
CA HIS A 201 5.28 15.70 -6.93
C HIS A 201 5.32 15.25 -5.44
N GLN A 202 5.94 14.10 -5.15
CA GLN A 202 6.16 13.54 -3.81
C GLN A 202 7.65 13.48 -3.42
#